data_AF-I3NFY4-F1
#
_entry.id   AF-I3NFY4-F1
#
_cell.length_a   1.000
_cell.length_b   1.000
_cell.length_c   1.000
_cell.angle_alpha   90.00
_cell.angle_beta   90.00
_cell.angle_gamma   90.00
#
_symmetry.space_group_name_H-M   'P 1'
#
loop_
_entity.id
_entity.type
_entity.pdbx_description
1 polymer ?
#
loop_
_entity_poly.entity_id
_entity_poly.type
_entity_poly.pdbx_seq_one_letter_code
_entity_poly.pdbx_strand_id
1 'polypeptide(L)'
;MAKGQPRQREEPCTPLQNRTESKTKIKLTRCGKITLCILMLVIAAVITGLIVYFVAYGKDPFYYHISFKINNIDYDSKFAKPYSQEYMDLNKKIVSLINETFNESKLRRQYIKSHVVQVSKAKEKVVIHAILKFKSCYKNNAAKFWDRTETILREKLKGQTGSLFIDSSSFKFSDIEMPIAENLLHTCCGQRTITRSGNKIAGGQDAEEGEWPWQASLQQNSVHRCGATLISNNWLITAAHCFIKENNPKDWNVSFGLLLSDPKIQRTIKDIIIHENYHYPAHDNDIAVVHLSSPVLYTSNIRRACLPEATYKFPPNSEMVVTGWGTLKSDGKSPNILQKGSVKIIDNKTCNSGKAYGGVVTPGMLCAGFLEGRVDACQGDSGGPLVSEDSKGFWFLAGIVSWGDECALPNKPGVYTRVTYYRDWIMSKTGL
;
A
#
# COMPACT_ATOMS: atom_id res chain seq x y z
N MET A 1 4.69 71.19 67.05
CA MET A 1 3.89 70.21 66.29
C MET A 1 4.48 70.17 64.88
N ALA A 2 5.37 69.22 64.60
CA ALA A 2 5.11 67.94 63.90
C ALA A 2 4.72 68.16 62.42
N LYS A 3 5.31 67.55 61.39
CA LYS A 3 6.37 66.54 61.23
C LYS A 3 6.82 66.70 59.77
N GLY A 4 8.13 66.71 59.50
CA GLY A 4 8.70 66.54 58.16
C GLY A 4 9.35 65.16 58.06
N GLN A 5 9.12 64.45 56.97
CA GLN A 5 9.68 63.12 56.70
C GLN A 5 10.59 63.22 55.47
N PRO A 6 11.86 62.77 55.52
CA PRO A 6 12.65 62.54 54.32
C PRO A 6 13.02 61.06 54.11
N ARG A 7 13.42 60.83 52.85
CA ARG A 7 13.76 59.60 52.11
C ARG A 7 14.63 58.58 52.85
N GLN A 8 14.31 57.30 52.63
CA GLN A 8 15.14 56.14 52.96
C GLN A 8 16.34 56.01 52.01
N ARG A 9 17.50 55.65 52.58
CA ARG A 9 18.77 55.32 51.92
C ARG A 9 19.09 53.84 52.22
N GLU A 10 19.72 53.20 51.24
CA GLU A 10 20.13 51.79 51.16
C GLU A 10 21.03 51.32 52.33
N GLU A 11 20.90 50.03 52.68
CA GLU A 11 21.96 49.24 53.33
C GLU A 11 22.00 47.79 52.80
N PRO A 12 23.17 47.12 52.85
CA PRO A 12 23.53 46.02 51.96
C PRO A 12 23.35 44.63 52.57
N CYS A 13 22.99 43.65 51.73
CA CYS A 13 22.93 42.24 52.11
C CYS A 13 24.32 41.59 52.16
N THR A 14 24.53 40.88 53.27
CA THR A 14 25.69 40.09 53.67
C THR A 14 25.97 38.88 52.75
N PRO A 15 27.22 38.37 52.69
CA PRO A 15 27.60 37.27 51.81
C PRO A 15 27.17 35.91 52.39
N LEU A 16 26.52 35.08 51.57
CA LEU A 16 26.24 33.69 51.91
C LEU A 16 27.53 32.85 51.90
N GLN A 17 27.72 32.09 52.97
CA GLN A 17 28.82 31.19 53.26
C GLN A 17 29.20 30.21 52.13
N ASN A 18 30.51 30.05 51.95
CA ASN A 18 31.15 28.94 51.23
C ASN A 18 30.63 27.58 51.72
N ARG A 19 29.81 26.93 50.89
CA ARG A 19 29.43 25.53 51.08
C ARG A 19 30.63 24.65 50.69
N THR A 20 31.20 23.98 51.68
CA THR A 20 32.30 23.03 51.55
C THR A 20 31.94 21.93 50.55
N GLU A 21 32.69 21.79 49.45
CA GLU A 21 32.58 20.64 48.55
C GLU A 21 32.99 19.37 49.32
N SER A 22 32.01 18.61 49.80
CA SER A 22 32.21 17.22 50.19
C SER A 22 32.51 16.41 48.93
N LYS A 23 33.80 16.24 48.59
CA LYS A 23 34.25 15.23 47.62
C LYS A 23 34.13 13.84 48.27
N THR A 24 32.90 13.34 48.37
CA THR A 24 32.66 11.95 48.74
C THR A 24 33.10 11.07 47.56
N LYS A 25 34.35 10.58 47.60
CA LYS A 25 34.80 9.53 46.67
C LYS A 25 34.02 8.26 47.00
N ILE A 26 32.91 8.03 46.30
CA ILE A 26 32.15 6.78 46.37
C ILE A 26 33.08 5.64 45.94
N LYS A 27 33.61 4.89 46.92
CA LYS A 27 34.39 3.67 46.65
C LYS A 27 33.40 2.58 46.24
N LEU A 28 33.15 2.48 44.94
CA LEU A 28 32.29 1.46 44.36
C LEU A 28 32.92 0.07 44.61
N THR A 29 32.19 -0.81 45.29
CA THR A 29 32.60 -2.20 45.55
C THR A 29 32.86 -2.93 44.22
N ARG A 30 33.65 -4.01 44.24
CA ARG A 30 33.95 -4.80 43.02
C ARG A 30 32.66 -5.21 42.29
N CYS A 31 31.61 -5.55 43.04
CA CYS A 31 30.27 -5.82 42.52
C CYS A 31 29.61 -4.58 41.89
N GLY A 32 29.62 -3.42 42.58
CA GLY A 32 29.08 -2.18 42.04
C GLY A 32 29.78 -1.70 40.76
N LYS A 33 31.09 -1.93 40.62
CA LYS A 33 31.84 -1.65 39.38
C LYS A 33 31.38 -2.53 38.21
N ILE A 34 31.11 -3.81 38.47
CA ILE A 34 30.61 -4.75 37.46
C ILE A 34 29.20 -4.32 37.02
N THR A 35 28.31 -4.01 37.96
CA THR A 35 26.94 -3.57 37.65
C THR A 35 26.94 -2.27 36.86
N LEU A 36 27.81 -1.31 37.19
CA LEU A 36 27.95 -0.06 36.44
C LEU A 36 28.47 -0.31 35.02
N CYS A 37 29.45 -1.19 34.83
CA CYS A 37 29.93 -1.57 33.50
C CYS A 37 28.82 -2.23 32.66
N ILE A 38 28.05 -3.15 33.23
CA ILE A 38 26.92 -3.79 32.54
C ILE A 38 25.87 -2.75 32.15
N LEU A 39 25.50 -1.85 33.06
CA LEU A 39 24.54 -0.78 32.78
C LEU A 39 25.02 0.14 31.65
N MET A 40 26.30 0.52 31.67
CA MET A 40 26.90 1.34 30.60
C MET A 40 26.93 0.61 29.25
N LEU A 41 27.18 -0.70 29.24
CA LEU A 41 27.12 -1.52 28.01
C LEU A 41 25.70 -1.63 27.45
N VAL A 42 24.69 -1.82 28.31
CA VAL A 42 23.29 -1.87 27.90
C VAL A 42 22.84 -0.51 27.35
N ILE A 43 23.18 0.59 28.01
CA ILE A 43 22.89 1.94 27.52
C ILE A 43 23.57 2.19 26.17
N ALA A 44 24.85 1.82 26.03
CA ALA A 44 25.58 1.95 24.76
C ALA A 44 24.94 1.10 23.65
N ALA A 45 24.49 -0.12 23.95
CA ALA A 45 23.79 -0.98 22.99
C ALA A 45 22.43 -0.42 22.58
N VAL A 46 21.66 0.14 23.51
CA VAL A 46 20.37 0.81 23.23
C VAL A 46 20.58 2.07 22.41
N ILE A 47 21.55 2.92 22.76
CA ILE A 47 21.88 4.13 21.99
C ILE A 47 22.36 3.74 20.58
N THR A 48 23.23 2.74 20.46
CA THR A 48 23.69 2.25 19.16
C THR A 48 22.53 1.66 18.36
N GLY A 49 21.64 0.89 19.00
CA GLY A 49 20.43 0.35 18.39
C GLY A 49 19.48 1.44 17.92
N LEU A 50 19.28 2.50 18.71
CA LEU A 50 18.48 3.68 18.33
C LEU A 50 19.15 4.46 17.20
N ILE A 51 20.47 4.68 17.25
CA ILE A 51 21.20 5.34 16.17
C ILE A 51 21.11 4.51 14.90
N VAL A 52 21.32 3.19 14.96
CA VAL A 52 21.15 2.29 13.81
C VAL A 52 19.72 2.31 13.31
N TYR A 53 18.72 2.29 14.20
CA TYR A 53 17.31 2.40 13.85
C TYR A 53 17.01 3.73 13.15
N PHE A 54 17.41 4.88 13.70
CA PHE A 54 17.20 6.19 13.06
C PHE A 54 18.04 6.37 11.78
N VAL A 55 19.24 5.78 11.71
CA VAL A 55 20.11 5.86 10.52
C VAL A 55 19.65 4.93 9.40
N ALA A 56 19.09 3.76 9.73
CA ALA A 56 18.63 2.74 8.79
C ALA A 56 17.14 2.87 8.42
N TYR A 57 16.29 3.29 9.37
CA TYR A 57 14.83 3.38 9.22
C TYR A 57 14.29 4.82 9.28
N GLY A 58 15.04 5.79 9.82
CA GLY A 58 14.58 7.19 10.02
C GLY A 58 14.86 8.17 8.87
N LYS A 59 14.88 7.72 7.61
CA LYS A 59 15.20 8.58 6.46
C LYS A 59 14.10 8.54 5.41
N ASP A 60 13.02 9.25 5.68
CA ASP A 60 11.91 9.38 4.73
C ASP A 60 12.42 9.95 3.40
N PRO A 61 12.16 9.28 2.27
CA PRO A 61 12.51 9.83 0.95
C PRO A 61 11.87 11.20 0.76
N PHE A 62 12.50 12.02 -0.08
CA PHE A 62 11.93 13.30 -0.49
C PHE A 62 11.64 13.30 -1.98
N TYR A 63 10.71 14.17 -2.38
CA TYR A 63 10.08 14.16 -3.67
C TYR A 63 10.04 15.56 -4.25
N TYR A 64 10.24 15.64 -5.55
CA TYR A 64 10.04 16.87 -6.29
C TYR A 64 9.14 16.61 -7.49
N HIS A 65 8.33 17.61 -7.82
CA HIS A 65 7.57 17.66 -9.05
C HIS A 65 8.32 18.50 -10.08
N ILE A 66 8.38 17.99 -11.31
CA ILE A 66 8.82 18.75 -12.47
C ILE A 66 7.71 18.77 -13.51
N SER A 67 7.64 19.88 -14.24
CA SER A 67 6.88 19.91 -15.50
C SER A 67 7.58 20.73 -16.57
N PHE A 68 7.43 20.29 -17.82
CA PHE A 68 8.01 20.97 -18.98
C PHE A 68 7.25 20.58 -20.25
N LYS A 69 7.25 21.50 -21.22
CA LYS A 69 6.61 21.36 -22.53
C LYS A 69 7.60 20.85 -23.57
N ILE A 70 7.13 19.97 -24.45
CA ILE A 70 7.87 19.42 -25.58
C ILE A 70 7.30 20.01 -26.86
N ASN A 71 8.11 20.80 -27.58
CA ASN A 71 7.66 21.59 -28.72
C ASN A 71 7.55 20.78 -30.03
N ASN A 72 8.36 19.70 -30.17
CA ASN A 72 8.37 18.86 -31.36
C ASN A 72 7.39 17.67 -31.30
N ILE A 73 6.48 17.64 -30.32
CA ILE A 73 5.43 16.61 -30.22
C ILE A 73 4.08 17.31 -30.02
N ASP A 74 3.16 17.07 -30.94
CA ASP A 74 1.77 17.51 -30.83
C ASP A 74 1.00 16.59 -29.89
N TYR A 75 0.07 17.18 -29.13
CA TYR A 75 -0.72 16.43 -28.18
C TYR A 75 -1.78 15.58 -28.89
N ASP A 76 -1.78 14.29 -28.58
CA ASP A 76 -2.83 13.34 -28.93
C ASP A 76 -3.58 12.90 -27.66
N SER A 77 -4.90 12.73 -27.77
CA SER A 77 -5.74 12.26 -26.65
C SER A 77 -5.34 10.88 -26.08
N LYS A 78 -4.63 10.06 -26.86
CA LYS A 78 -4.03 8.80 -26.41
C LYS A 78 -2.98 9.01 -25.32
N PHE A 79 -2.32 10.17 -25.23
CA PHE A 79 -1.41 10.47 -24.12
C PHE A 79 -2.12 10.59 -22.77
N ALA A 80 -3.44 10.81 -22.74
CA ALA A 80 -4.21 10.76 -21.50
C ALA A 80 -4.40 9.32 -20.97
N LYS A 81 -4.06 8.31 -21.77
CA LYS A 81 -4.26 6.88 -21.45
C LYS A 81 -2.91 6.23 -21.15
N PRO A 82 -2.58 5.92 -19.87
CA PRO A 82 -1.28 5.35 -19.50
C PRO A 82 -0.94 4.00 -20.16
N TYR A 83 -1.95 3.31 -20.70
CA TYR A 83 -1.84 2.03 -21.39
C TYR A 83 -1.72 2.17 -22.92
N SER A 84 -1.79 3.38 -23.49
CA SER A 84 -1.58 3.57 -24.92
C SER A 84 -0.11 3.40 -25.28
N GLN A 85 0.17 2.87 -26.47
CA GLN A 85 1.54 2.69 -26.94
C GLN A 85 2.26 4.03 -27.05
N GLU A 86 1.56 5.07 -27.50
CA GLU A 86 2.07 6.44 -27.61
C GLU A 86 2.51 6.99 -26.25
N TYR A 87 1.69 6.80 -25.19
CA TYR A 87 2.08 7.16 -23.84
C TYR A 87 3.29 6.37 -23.37
N MET A 88 3.28 5.04 -23.55
CA MET A 88 4.35 4.16 -23.07
C MET A 88 5.70 4.49 -23.70
N ASP A 89 5.73 4.75 -25.02
CA ASP A 89 6.94 5.13 -25.75
C ASP A 89 7.47 6.48 -25.30
N LEU A 90 6.58 7.47 -25.12
CA LEU A 90 6.96 8.78 -24.62
C LEU A 90 7.46 8.71 -23.17
N ASN A 91 6.74 8.02 -22.29
CA ASN A 91 7.13 7.80 -20.90
C ASN A 91 8.51 7.14 -20.82
N LYS A 92 8.78 6.10 -21.62
CA LYS A 92 10.09 5.43 -21.67
C LYS A 92 11.21 6.42 -22.04
N LYS A 93 11.01 7.26 -23.06
CA LYS A 93 11.98 8.27 -23.48
C LYS A 93 12.26 9.29 -22.38
N ILE A 94 11.21 9.81 -21.73
CA ILE A 94 11.32 10.79 -20.65
C ILE A 94 12.03 10.21 -19.43
N VAL A 95 11.61 9.03 -18.97
CA VAL A 95 12.22 8.39 -17.81
C VAL A 95 13.69 8.05 -18.07
N SER A 96 14.05 7.58 -19.28
CA SER A 96 15.46 7.35 -19.66
C SER A 96 16.26 8.65 -19.57
N LEU A 97 15.74 9.73 -20.16
CA LEU A 97 16.41 11.03 -20.15
C LEU A 97 16.66 11.56 -18.74
N ILE A 98 15.66 11.48 -17.85
CA ILE A 98 15.80 11.91 -16.46
C ILE A 98 16.79 11.02 -15.71
N ASN A 99 16.73 9.70 -15.92
CA ASN A 99 17.66 8.75 -15.29
C ASN A 99 19.11 9.05 -15.70
N GLU A 100 19.38 9.23 -16.99
CA GLU A 100 20.70 9.61 -17.52
C GLU A 100 21.18 10.93 -16.92
N THR A 101 20.30 11.95 -16.90
CA THR A 101 20.57 13.27 -16.30
C THR A 101 21.11 13.16 -14.87
N PHE A 102 20.46 12.36 -14.02
CA PHE A 102 20.89 12.23 -12.62
C PHE A 102 22.04 11.24 -12.43
N ASN A 103 22.13 10.17 -13.22
CA ASN A 103 23.21 9.19 -13.15
C ASN A 103 24.58 9.79 -13.51
N GLU A 104 24.62 10.71 -14.46
CA GLU A 104 25.82 11.48 -14.83
C GLU A 104 26.11 12.63 -13.85
N SER A 105 25.16 12.96 -12.97
CA SER A 105 25.29 14.09 -12.07
C SER A 105 25.96 13.72 -10.75
N LYS A 106 26.31 14.77 -9.99
CA LYS A 106 26.79 14.63 -8.62
C LYS A 106 25.71 14.14 -7.64
N LEU A 107 24.44 14.04 -8.07
CA LEU A 107 23.30 13.54 -7.28
C LEU A 107 22.98 12.06 -7.52
N ARG A 108 23.78 11.33 -8.32
CA ARG A 108 23.56 9.91 -8.66
C ARG A 108 23.34 8.97 -7.46
N ARG A 109 23.93 9.29 -6.30
CA ARG A 109 23.81 8.44 -5.09
C ARG A 109 22.51 8.67 -4.35
N GLN A 110 21.94 9.87 -4.50
CA GLN A 110 20.71 10.32 -3.86
C GLN A 110 19.50 10.02 -4.74
N TYR A 111 19.63 10.14 -6.05
CA TYR A 111 18.54 9.82 -6.98
C TYR A 111 18.12 8.36 -6.86
N ILE A 112 16.81 8.11 -6.74
CA ILE A 112 16.24 6.76 -6.68
C ILE A 112 15.56 6.43 -8.01
N LYS A 113 14.56 7.22 -8.39
CA LYS A 113 13.77 7.00 -9.61
C LYS A 113 13.00 8.25 -10.02
N SER A 114 12.49 8.25 -11.24
CA SER A 114 11.50 9.19 -11.74
C SER A 114 10.30 8.45 -12.31
N HIS A 115 9.16 9.14 -12.37
CA HIS A 115 7.95 8.59 -12.95
C HIS A 115 7.14 9.71 -13.61
N VAL A 116 6.70 9.50 -14.85
CA VAL A 116 5.72 10.39 -15.48
C VAL A 116 4.36 10.09 -14.87
N VAL A 117 3.77 11.08 -14.21
CA VAL A 117 2.49 10.95 -13.51
C VAL A 117 1.32 11.46 -14.32
N GLN A 118 1.58 12.35 -15.29
CA GLN A 118 0.57 12.91 -16.17
C GLN A 118 1.21 13.45 -17.45
N VAL A 119 0.52 13.28 -18.57
CA VAL A 119 0.80 13.99 -19.82
C VAL A 119 -0.40 14.86 -20.16
N SER A 120 -0.20 16.16 -20.15
CA SER A 120 -1.25 17.17 -20.34
C SER A 120 -1.01 17.97 -21.62
N LYS A 121 -1.98 18.82 -21.97
CA LYS A 121 -1.99 19.63 -23.18
C LYS A 121 -1.79 21.10 -22.84
N ALA A 122 -0.87 21.78 -23.53
CA ALA A 122 -0.79 23.24 -23.52
C ALA A 122 -0.46 23.78 -24.90
N LYS A 123 -1.35 24.62 -25.46
CA LYS A 123 -1.21 25.19 -26.81
C LYS A 123 -0.92 24.12 -27.89
N GLU A 124 -1.74 23.07 -27.91
CA GLU A 124 -1.60 21.88 -28.79
C GLU A 124 -0.33 21.05 -28.61
N LYS A 125 0.58 21.43 -27.72
CA LYS A 125 1.82 20.69 -27.43
C LYS A 125 1.71 19.86 -26.16
N VAL A 126 2.56 18.85 -26.10
CA VAL A 126 2.65 17.96 -24.95
C VAL A 126 3.33 18.64 -23.76
N VAL A 127 2.74 18.53 -22.57
CA VAL A 127 3.35 18.90 -21.29
C VAL A 127 3.49 17.66 -20.42
N ILE A 128 4.71 17.42 -19.95
CA ILE A 128 5.03 16.31 -19.07
C ILE A 128 4.95 16.79 -17.63
N HIS A 129 4.35 15.98 -16.76
CA HIS A 129 4.45 16.09 -15.31
C HIS A 129 5.12 14.83 -14.78
N ALA A 130 6.23 15.00 -14.06
CA ALA A 130 6.96 13.87 -13.49
C ALA A 130 7.33 14.11 -12.04
N ILE A 131 7.39 13.01 -11.28
CA ILE A 131 7.86 13.00 -9.90
C ILE A 131 9.26 12.40 -9.87
N LEU A 132 10.14 13.05 -9.11
CA LEU A 132 11.49 12.61 -8.83
C LEU A 132 11.56 12.16 -7.37
N LYS A 133 12.08 10.96 -7.13
CA LYS A 133 12.27 10.39 -5.79
C LYS A 133 13.75 10.34 -5.46
N PHE A 134 14.12 10.79 -4.26
CA PHE A 134 15.49 10.80 -3.78
C PHE A 134 15.61 10.19 -2.36
N LYS A 135 16.78 9.66 -2.03
CA LYS A 135 17.14 9.18 -0.69
C LYS A 135 17.30 10.35 0.26
N SER A 136 16.69 10.31 1.44
CA SER A 136 16.94 11.32 2.46
C SER A 136 18.41 11.36 2.88
N CYS A 137 18.97 12.56 2.82
CA CYS A 137 20.37 12.85 3.10
C CYS A 137 20.49 14.19 3.85
N TYR A 138 19.70 14.41 4.91
CA TYR A 138 19.76 15.68 5.63
C TYR A 138 20.53 15.62 6.95
N LYS A 139 21.71 16.26 6.92
CA LYS A 139 22.23 17.11 7.99
C LYS A 139 22.30 18.54 7.41
N ASN A 140 21.30 19.37 7.69
CA ASN A 140 21.26 20.84 7.54
C ASN A 140 21.52 21.52 6.16
N ASN A 141 20.97 21.05 5.01
CA ASN A 141 21.07 21.86 3.77
C ASN A 141 20.01 21.57 2.68
N ALA A 142 18.71 21.65 3.00
CA ALA A 142 17.61 21.43 2.06
C ALA A 142 17.61 22.41 0.87
N ALA A 143 17.77 23.71 1.13
CA ALA A 143 17.84 24.73 0.09
C ALA A 143 19.00 24.49 -0.90
N LYS A 144 20.18 24.11 -0.40
CA LYS A 144 21.32 23.79 -1.28
C LYS A 144 21.09 22.55 -2.14
N PHE A 145 20.35 21.56 -1.63
CA PHE A 145 19.98 20.39 -2.41
C PHE A 145 18.95 20.75 -3.49
N TRP A 146 17.96 21.55 -3.13
CA TRP A 146 16.96 22.12 -4.02
C TRP A 146 17.62 22.83 -5.21
N ASP A 147 18.43 23.85 -4.95
CA ASP A 147 19.09 24.67 -5.98
C ASP A 147 19.94 23.81 -6.92
N ARG A 148 20.66 22.84 -6.36
CA ARG A 148 21.51 21.94 -7.13
C ARG A 148 20.70 21.02 -8.04
N THR A 149 19.57 20.51 -7.55
CA THR A 149 18.67 19.66 -8.32
C THR A 149 18.05 20.44 -9.46
N GLU A 150 17.55 21.63 -9.16
CA GLU A 150 16.97 22.54 -10.15
C GLU A 150 17.99 22.92 -11.23
N THR A 151 19.21 23.26 -10.83
CA THR A 151 20.29 23.63 -11.75
C THR A 151 20.61 22.48 -12.71
N ILE A 152 20.79 21.26 -12.19
CA ILE A 152 21.05 20.07 -13.02
C ILE A 152 19.93 19.86 -14.04
N LEU A 153 18.68 19.96 -13.60
CA LEU A 153 17.51 19.78 -14.48
C LEU A 153 17.46 20.86 -15.55
N ARG A 154 17.63 22.14 -15.19
CA ARG A 154 17.61 23.26 -16.15
C ARG A 154 18.77 23.20 -17.15
N GLU A 155 19.94 22.71 -16.74
CA GLU A 155 21.11 22.55 -17.62
C GLU A 155 20.93 21.41 -18.61
N LYS A 156 20.38 20.28 -18.16
CA LYS A 156 20.27 19.04 -18.95
C LYS A 156 18.97 18.92 -19.74
N LEU A 157 17.87 19.54 -19.29
CA LEU A 157 16.56 19.54 -19.94
C LEU A 157 16.28 20.87 -20.65
N LYS A 158 17.16 21.28 -21.57
CA LYS A 158 17.00 22.51 -22.35
C LYS A 158 17.22 22.25 -23.84
N GLY A 159 16.35 22.83 -24.67
CA GLY A 159 16.50 22.80 -26.12
C GLY A 159 16.42 21.39 -26.67
N GLN A 160 17.31 21.04 -27.59
CA GLN A 160 17.35 19.71 -28.19
C GLN A 160 18.09 18.74 -27.26
N THR A 161 17.34 17.83 -26.65
CA THR A 161 17.84 16.83 -25.71
C THR A 161 17.45 15.44 -26.22
N GLY A 162 18.41 14.75 -26.86
CA GLY A 162 18.14 13.52 -27.59
C GLY A 162 17.16 13.76 -28.74
N SER A 163 16.02 13.04 -28.73
CA SER A 163 14.95 13.20 -29.73
C SER A 163 13.88 14.23 -29.35
N LEU A 164 14.02 14.89 -28.19
CA LEU A 164 13.01 15.80 -27.64
C LEU A 164 13.48 17.25 -27.75
N PHE A 165 12.57 18.15 -28.11
CA PHE A 165 12.80 19.60 -28.08
C PHE A 165 12.05 20.24 -26.92
N ILE A 166 12.75 20.42 -25.79
CA ILE A 166 12.18 20.89 -24.53
C ILE A 166 12.21 22.43 -24.50
N ASP A 167 11.05 23.02 -24.23
CA ASP A 167 10.92 24.46 -24.00
C ASP A 167 11.42 24.82 -22.60
N SER A 168 12.64 25.35 -22.52
CA SER A 168 13.28 25.74 -21.26
C SER A 168 12.51 26.80 -20.48
N SER A 169 11.74 27.66 -21.16
CA SER A 169 10.92 28.69 -20.51
C SER A 169 9.69 28.10 -19.80
N SER A 170 9.27 26.91 -20.20
CA SER A 170 8.13 26.21 -19.61
C SER A 170 8.47 25.37 -18.37
N PHE A 171 9.76 25.20 -18.07
CA PHE A 171 10.21 24.32 -17.00
C PHE A 171 9.82 24.84 -15.62
N LYS A 172 9.09 24.02 -14.87
CA LYS A 172 8.71 24.25 -13.47
C LYS A 172 9.28 23.14 -12.58
N PHE A 173 9.69 23.53 -11.38
CA PHE A 173 10.20 22.66 -10.33
C PHE A 173 9.54 23.08 -9.01
N SER A 174 8.88 22.17 -8.32
CA SER A 174 8.18 22.44 -7.06
C SER A 174 8.35 21.28 -6.06
N ASP A 175 8.33 21.60 -4.77
CA ASP A 175 8.20 20.59 -3.72
C ASP A 175 6.87 19.85 -3.89
N ILE A 176 6.84 18.59 -3.44
CA ILE A 176 5.61 17.81 -3.35
C ILE A 176 5.64 16.99 -2.06
N GLU A 177 4.53 17.04 -1.32
CA GLU A 177 4.41 16.29 -0.07
C GLU A 177 4.48 14.79 -0.35
N MET A 178 5.22 14.08 0.51
CA MET A 178 5.44 12.64 0.37
C MET A 178 4.15 11.82 0.17
N PRO A 179 3.05 12.04 0.92
CA PRO A 179 1.83 11.25 0.73
C PRO A 179 1.22 11.43 -0.67
N ILE A 180 1.24 12.64 -1.21
CA ILE A 180 0.74 12.95 -2.56
C ILE A 180 1.66 12.31 -3.61
N ALA A 181 2.97 12.42 -3.40
CA ALA A 181 3.96 11.89 -4.33
C ALA A 181 3.90 10.36 -4.41
N GLU A 182 3.84 9.66 -3.27
CA GLU A 182 3.70 8.21 -3.21
C GLU A 182 2.38 7.75 -3.85
N ASN A 183 1.28 8.48 -3.63
CA ASN A 183 0.01 8.19 -4.29
C ASN A 183 0.13 8.21 -5.83
N LEU A 184 0.81 9.23 -6.37
CA LEU A 184 1.02 9.37 -7.81
C LEU A 184 2.02 8.33 -8.37
N LEU A 185 2.96 7.86 -7.56
CA LEU A 185 3.91 6.80 -7.91
C LEU A 185 3.32 5.38 -7.87
N HIS A 186 2.16 5.22 -7.25
CA HIS A 186 1.55 3.90 -6.96
C HIS A 186 0.14 3.74 -7.57
N THR A 187 -0.12 4.43 -8.69
CA THR A 187 -1.40 4.38 -9.42
C THR A 187 -1.62 3.09 -10.22
N CYS A 188 -0.54 2.38 -10.57
CA CYS A 188 -0.60 1.07 -11.22
C CYS A 188 -1.25 0.03 -10.28
N CYS A 189 -2.12 -0.81 -10.84
CA CYS A 189 -2.73 -1.91 -10.09
C CYS A 189 -1.78 -3.10 -9.95
N GLY A 190 -2.11 -4.04 -9.05
CA GLY A 190 -1.53 -5.38 -9.02
C GLY A 190 -0.05 -5.45 -8.67
N GLN A 191 0.55 -4.37 -8.14
CA GLN A 191 1.96 -4.35 -7.77
C GLN A 191 2.14 -4.51 -6.27
N ARG A 192 2.97 -5.48 -5.86
CA ARG A 192 3.41 -5.65 -4.46
C ARG A 192 4.64 -4.80 -4.16
N THR A 193 4.94 -4.55 -2.89
CA THR A 193 6.19 -3.88 -2.50
C THR A 193 7.33 -4.87 -2.27
N ILE A 194 7.02 -6.08 -1.83
CA ILE A 194 7.98 -7.15 -1.62
C ILE A 194 7.81 -8.20 -2.73
N THR A 195 8.87 -8.42 -3.51
CA THR A 195 8.99 -9.52 -4.47
C THR A 195 10.02 -10.52 -3.94
N ARG A 196 9.71 -11.25 -2.87
CA ARG A 196 10.63 -12.33 -2.44
C ARG A 196 10.52 -13.49 -3.41
N SER A 197 11.66 -13.83 -4.03
CA SER A 197 11.95 -15.14 -4.58
C SER A 197 12.28 -16.06 -3.40
N GLY A 198 11.32 -16.88 -2.97
CA GLY A 198 11.51 -17.77 -1.82
C GLY A 198 10.36 -18.76 -1.69
N ASN A 199 10.68 -20.03 -1.92
CA ASN A 199 9.86 -21.24 -1.86
C ASN A 199 8.44 -21.09 -1.27
N LYS A 200 7.44 -21.40 -2.11
CA LYS A 200 6.05 -21.61 -1.69
C LYS A 200 6.02 -22.81 -0.74
N ILE A 201 5.89 -22.56 0.56
CA ILE A 201 5.61 -23.60 1.54
C ILE A 201 4.10 -23.81 1.57
N ALA A 202 3.63 -25.05 1.65
CA ALA A 202 2.20 -25.37 1.73
C ALA A 202 1.72 -25.28 3.19
N GLY A 203 0.49 -24.77 3.40
CA GLY A 203 -0.04 -24.38 4.71
C GLY A 203 -0.09 -22.86 4.83
N GLY A 204 -1.18 -22.33 5.42
CA GLY A 204 -1.33 -20.90 5.65
C GLY A 204 -0.11 -20.31 6.37
N GLN A 205 0.33 -19.15 5.93
CA GLN A 205 1.51 -18.46 6.47
C GLN A 205 1.19 -17.00 6.76
N ASP A 206 1.90 -16.44 7.74
CA ASP A 206 1.90 -15.00 7.97
C ASP A 206 2.33 -14.27 6.69
N ALA A 207 1.57 -13.23 6.33
CA ALA A 207 1.93 -12.30 5.29
C ALA A 207 2.94 -11.28 5.80
N GLU A 208 3.68 -10.68 4.88
CA GLU A 208 4.57 -9.55 5.17
C GLU A 208 3.87 -8.21 4.86
N GLU A 209 4.29 -7.15 5.56
CA GLU A 209 3.75 -5.80 5.33
C GLU A 209 3.98 -5.37 3.86
N GLY A 210 2.92 -4.97 3.17
CA GLY A 210 2.98 -4.56 1.76
C GLY A 210 3.10 -5.71 0.74
N GLU A 211 2.98 -6.96 1.19
CA GLU A 211 2.90 -8.13 0.30
C GLU A 211 1.54 -8.19 -0.41
N TRP A 212 0.44 -7.88 0.28
CA TRP A 212 -0.93 -7.90 -0.27
C TRP A 212 -1.63 -6.55 -0.09
N PRO A 213 -1.15 -5.48 -0.75
CA PRO A 213 -1.53 -4.11 -0.44
C PRO A 213 -2.98 -3.74 -0.81
N TRP A 214 -3.69 -4.63 -1.48
CA TRP A 214 -5.11 -4.49 -1.80
C TRP A 214 -6.04 -5.14 -0.78
N GLN A 215 -5.50 -5.94 0.16
CA GLN A 215 -6.30 -6.57 1.19
C GLN A 215 -6.89 -5.50 2.11
N ALA A 216 -8.18 -5.62 2.37
CA ALA A 216 -8.89 -4.84 3.37
C ALA A 216 -9.70 -5.76 4.29
N SER A 217 -10.00 -5.26 5.49
CA SER A 217 -10.91 -5.89 6.44
C SER A 217 -12.14 -5.00 6.61
N LEU A 218 -13.32 -5.60 6.45
CA LEU A 218 -14.61 -5.01 6.78
C LEU A 218 -14.92 -5.29 8.24
N GLN A 219 -15.13 -4.23 9.01
CA GLN A 219 -15.30 -4.29 10.45
C GLN A 219 -16.64 -3.70 10.87
N GLN A 220 -17.26 -4.33 11.86
CA GLN A 220 -18.40 -3.79 12.60
C GLN A 220 -18.02 -3.67 14.07
N ASN A 221 -18.23 -2.51 14.68
CA ASN A 221 -17.79 -2.24 16.05
C ASN A 221 -16.31 -2.62 16.29
N SER A 222 -15.45 -2.31 15.31
CA SER A 222 -14.02 -2.66 15.29
C SER A 222 -13.69 -4.16 15.31
N VAL A 223 -14.69 -5.02 15.05
CA VAL A 223 -14.52 -6.47 14.92
C VAL A 223 -14.55 -6.85 13.46
N HIS A 224 -13.52 -7.57 13.03
CA HIS A 224 -13.44 -8.14 11.68
C HIS A 224 -14.61 -9.09 11.40
N ARG A 225 -15.23 -8.92 10.23
CA ARG A 225 -16.34 -9.77 9.76
C ARG A 225 -16.05 -10.44 8.42
N CYS A 226 -15.47 -9.68 7.50
CA CYS A 226 -15.16 -10.13 6.15
C CYS A 226 -13.88 -9.45 5.63
N GLY A 227 -13.26 -10.07 4.64
CA GLY A 227 -12.30 -9.43 3.76
C GLY A 227 -12.95 -8.54 2.71
N ALA A 228 -12.14 -7.70 2.08
CA ALA A 228 -12.48 -6.99 0.86
C ALA A 228 -11.19 -6.71 0.07
N THR A 229 -11.34 -6.36 -1.20
CA THR A 229 -10.23 -6.04 -2.09
C THR A 229 -10.35 -4.62 -2.62
N LEU A 230 -9.29 -3.82 -2.48
CA LEU A 230 -9.20 -2.48 -3.05
C LEU A 230 -9.04 -2.55 -4.58
N ILE A 231 -9.95 -1.94 -5.33
CA ILE A 231 -9.96 -1.95 -6.82
C ILE A 231 -9.81 -0.56 -7.45
N SER A 232 -10.04 0.51 -6.67
CA SER A 232 -9.61 1.89 -6.95
C SER A 232 -9.17 2.58 -5.65
N ASN A 233 -8.97 3.89 -5.65
CA ASN A 233 -8.67 4.63 -4.43
C ASN A 233 -9.92 4.89 -3.57
N ASN A 234 -11.12 4.60 -4.07
CA ASN A 234 -12.40 4.82 -3.37
C ASN A 234 -13.36 3.61 -3.43
N TRP A 235 -13.06 2.57 -4.21
CA TRP A 235 -13.91 1.39 -4.35
C TRP A 235 -13.20 0.13 -3.86
N LEU A 236 -13.95 -0.67 -3.11
CA LEU A 236 -13.61 -2.06 -2.80
C LEU A 236 -14.65 -3.01 -3.39
N ILE A 237 -14.24 -4.25 -3.57
CA ILE A 237 -15.09 -5.38 -3.94
C ILE A 237 -15.02 -6.45 -2.85
N THR A 238 -16.15 -7.09 -2.57
CA THR A 238 -16.30 -8.09 -1.51
C THR A 238 -17.49 -9.02 -1.84
N ALA A 239 -17.84 -9.91 -0.92
CA ALA A 239 -18.98 -10.81 -1.05
C ALA A 239 -20.29 -10.13 -0.60
N ALA A 240 -21.40 -10.46 -1.25
CA ALA A 240 -22.71 -9.93 -0.90
C ALA A 240 -23.18 -10.43 0.48
N HIS A 241 -22.90 -11.69 0.81
CA HIS A 241 -23.35 -12.33 2.03
C HIS A 241 -22.82 -11.64 3.30
N CYS A 242 -21.72 -10.89 3.21
CA CYS A 242 -21.15 -10.10 4.29
C CYS A 242 -22.14 -9.07 4.86
N PHE A 243 -23.11 -8.61 4.06
CA PHE A 243 -24.02 -7.53 4.41
C PHE A 243 -25.46 -7.98 4.64
N ILE A 244 -25.75 -9.29 4.67
CA ILE A 244 -27.14 -9.78 4.78
C ILE A 244 -27.76 -9.49 6.14
N LYS A 245 -26.95 -9.55 7.21
CA LYS A 245 -27.43 -9.26 8.57
C LYS A 245 -27.49 -7.77 8.88
N GLU A 246 -26.60 -6.98 8.27
CA GLU A 246 -26.47 -5.55 8.49
C GLU A 246 -25.85 -4.91 7.24
N ASN A 247 -26.61 -4.03 6.58
CA ASN A 247 -26.22 -3.39 5.33
C ASN A 247 -26.16 -1.86 5.43
N ASN A 248 -26.42 -1.28 6.60
CA ASN A 248 -26.31 0.15 6.81
C ASN A 248 -24.83 0.57 6.78
N PRO A 249 -24.37 1.39 5.82
CA PRO A 249 -22.96 1.77 5.70
C PRO A 249 -22.35 2.39 6.96
N LYS A 250 -23.16 3.02 7.82
CA LYS A 250 -22.71 3.66 9.06
C LYS A 250 -22.23 2.67 10.12
N ASP A 251 -22.68 1.42 10.05
CA ASP A 251 -22.31 0.38 11.01
C ASP A 251 -21.02 -0.37 10.62
N TRP A 252 -20.42 0.05 9.51
CA TRP A 252 -19.25 -0.59 8.91
C TRP A 252 -18.09 0.37 8.72
N ASN A 253 -16.89 -0.14 8.94
CA ASN A 253 -15.63 0.52 8.61
C ASN A 253 -14.73 -0.40 7.79
N VAL A 254 -13.85 0.20 6.99
CA VAL A 254 -12.82 -0.49 6.23
C VAL A 254 -11.47 -0.21 6.87
N SER A 255 -10.72 -1.27 7.20
CA SER A 255 -9.36 -1.18 7.72
C SER A 255 -8.35 -1.76 6.74
N PHE A 256 -7.22 -1.07 6.54
CA PHE A 256 -6.08 -1.52 5.75
C PHE A 256 -4.85 -1.69 6.64
N GLY A 257 -3.98 -2.64 6.30
CA GLY A 257 -2.75 -2.94 7.03
C GLY A 257 -2.56 -4.43 7.24
N LEU A 258 -1.45 -4.81 7.86
CA LEU A 258 -1.12 -6.21 8.13
C LEU A 258 -1.85 -6.79 9.35
N LEU A 259 -2.05 -5.97 10.39
CA LEU A 259 -2.61 -6.38 11.68
C LEU A 259 -4.02 -5.82 11.88
N LEU A 260 -4.96 -6.64 12.35
CA LEU A 260 -6.30 -6.16 12.73
C LEU A 260 -6.28 -5.22 13.94
N SER A 261 -5.39 -5.49 14.90
CA SER A 261 -5.23 -4.70 16.12
C SER A 261 -4.53 -3.35 15.91
N ASP A 262 -3.77 -3.19 14.83
CA ASP A 262 -3.01 -1.98 14.49
C ASP A 262 -3.21 -1.64 13.00
N PRO A 263 -4.44 -1.22 12.62
CA PRO A 263 -4.72 -0.87 11.23
C PRO A 263 -3.95 0.40 10.84
N LYS A 264 -3.31 0.37 9.67
CA LYS A 264 -2.57 1.53 9.12
C LYS A 264 -3.49 2.66 8.71
N ILE A 265 -4.62 2.31 8.09
CA ILE A 265 -5.64 3.27 7.65
C ILE A 265 -7.01 2.70 7.93
N GLN A 266 -7.90 3.54 8.44
CA GLN A 266 -9.33 3.26 8.53
C GLN A 266 -10.13 4.28 7.70
N ARG A 267 -11.22 3.81 7.10
CA ARG A 267 -12.16 4.63 6.32
C ARG A 267 -13.59 4.22 6.63
N THR A 268 -14.47 5.22 6.71
CA THR A 268 -15.91 4.99 6.77
C THR A 268 -16.46 4.67 5.39
N ILE A 269 -17.61 4.01 5.35
CA ILE A 269 -18.29 3.64 4.12
C ILE A 269 -19.39 4.65 3.80
N LYS A 270 -19.45 5.06 2.54
CA LYS A 270 -20.51 5.90 2.00
C LYS A 270 -21.69 5.05 1.54
N ASP A 271 -21.42 4.09 0.67
CA ASP A 271 -22.43 3.25 0.02
C ASP A 271 -21.97 1.79 0.00
N ILE A 272 -22.92 0.87 0.18
CA ILE A 272 -22.75 -0.57 -0.02
C ILE A 272 -23.73 -0.97 -1.13
N ILE A 273 -23.21 -1.54 -2.21
CA ILE A 273 -24.01 -1.94 -3.38
C ILE A 273 -23.89 -3.46 -3.52
N ILE A 274 -24.96 -4.16 -3.15
CA ILE A 274 -25.09 -5.61 -3.29
C ILE A 274 -25.62 -5.92 -4.69
N HIS A 275 -25.17 -7.00 -5.31
CA HIS A 275 -25.71 -7.46 -6.58
C HIS A 275 -27.23 -7.70 -6.48
N GLU A 276 -27.99 -7.18 -7.43
CA GLU A 276 -29.46 -7.12 -7.38
C GLU A 276 -30.11 -8.50 -7.35
N ASN A 277 -29.45 -9.48 -7.97
CA ASN A 277 -29.90 -10.87 -8.04
C ASN A 277 -29.29 -11.76 -6.94
N TYR A 278 -28.59 -11.19 -5.94
CA TYR A 278 -28.13 -11.96 -4.80
C TYR A 278 -29.30 -12.28 -3.86
N HIS A 279 -29.47 -13.55 -3.49
CA HIS A 279 -30.49 -13.96 -2.53
C HIS A 279 -29.95 -15.03 -1.58
N TYR A 280 -30.01 -14.76 -0.28
CA TYR A 280 -29.69 -15.76 0.73
C TYR A 280 -30.82 -16.81 0.84
N PRO A 281 -30.54 -18.12 1.02
CA PRO A 281 -29.25 -18.75 1.27
C PRO A 281 -28.50 -19.23 0.01
N ALA A 282 -28.90 -18.83 -1.20
CA ALA A 282 -28.15 -19.17 -2.38
C ALA A 282 -26.80 -18.44 -2.42
N HIS A 283 -25.85 -19.05 -3.11
CA HIS A 283 -24.50 -18.53 -3.25
C HIS A 283 -24.25 -17.85 -4.62
N ASP A 284 -25.24 -17.90 -5.51
CA ASP A 284 -25.17 -17.18 -6.79
C ASP A 284 -25.15 -15.67 -6.59
N ASN A 285 -24.43 -14.96 -7.46
CA ASN A 285 -24.29 -13.51 -7.42
C ASN A 285 -23.72 -12.97 -6.10
N ASP A 286 -22.88 -13.75 -5.41
CA ASP A 286 -22.28 -13.36 -4.13
C ASP A 286 -21.15 -12.32 -4.31
N ILE A 287 -21.56 -11.10 -4.67
CA ILE A 287 -20.68 -9.97 -4.94
C ILE A 287 -21.33 -8.66 -4.48
N ALA A 288 -20.52 -7.82 -3.87
CA ALA A 288 -20.87 -6.45 -3.54
C ALA A 288 -19.68 -5.51 -3.80
N VAL A 289 -19.98 -4.24 -4.05
CA VAL A 289 -18.98 -3.17 -4.05
C VAL A 289 -19.24 -2.18 -2.92
N VAL A 290 -18.16 -1.65 -2.37
CA VAL A 290 -18.16 -0.74 -1.23
C VAL A 290 -17.52 0.57 -1.65
N HIS A 291 -18.26 1.66 -1.51
CA HIS A 291 -17.78 3.02 -1.80
C HIS A 291 -17.29 3.68 -0.51
N LEU A 292 -16.02 4.06 -0.46
CA LEU A 292 -15.46 4.79 0.68
C LEU A 292 -15.97 6.23 0.73
N SER A 293 -16.18 6.76 1.95
CA SER A 293 -16.55 8.17 2.17
C SER A 293 -15.46 9.15 1.74
N SER A 294 -14.20 8.72 1.76
CA SER A 294 -13.06 9.47 1.26
C SER A 294 -12.01 8.51 0.67
N PRO A 295 -11.30 8.93 -0.40
CA PRO A 295 -10.33 8.07 -1.03
C PRO A 295 -9.16 7.75 -0.08
N VAL A 296 -8.58 6.56 -0.26
CA VAL A 296 -7.27 6.21 0.29
C VAL A 296 -6.17 6.69 -0.64
N LEU A 297 -5.06 7.15 -0.06
CA LEU A 297 -3.86 7.44 -0.84
C LEU A 297 -3.10 6.14 -1.06
N TYR A 298 -2.64 5.92 -2.29
CA TYR A 298 -1.76 4.79 -2.56
C TYR A 298 -0.40 4.99 -1.92
N THR A 299 0.12 3.92 -1.34
CA THR A 299 1.43 3.88 -0.69
C THR A 299 2.16 2.60 -1.10
N SER A 300 3.28 2.29 -0.45
CA SER A 300 3.88 0.97 -0.55
C SER A 300 2.96 -0.15 -0.04
N ASN A 301 2.09 0.14 0.93
CA ASN A 301 1.33 -0.89 1.64
C ASN A 301 -0.17 -0.85 1.30
N ILE A 302 -0.61 0.15 0.54
CA ILE A 302 -2.00 0.32 0.12
C ILE A 302 -2.01 0.58 -1.38
N ARG A 303 -2.50 -0.38 -2.16
CA ARG A 303 -2.59 -0.31 -3.62
C ARG A 303 -3.77 -1.15 -4.08
N ARG A 304 -4.30 -0.85 -5.27
CA ARG A 304 -5.39 -1.64 -5.84
C ARG A 304 -4.90 -2.93 -6.51
N ALA A 305 -5.72 -3.99 -6.48
CA ALA A 305 -5.55 -5.15 -7.35
C ALA A 305 -5.94 -4.80 -8.79
N CYS A 306 -5.41 -5.52 -9.78
CA CYS A 306 -5.91 -5.40 -11.14
C CYS A 306 -7.23 -6.17 -11.31
N LEU A 307 -8.18 -5.58 -12.04
CA LEU A 307 -9.36 -6.30 -12.50
C LEU A 307 -9.05 -6.96 -13.85
N PRO A 308 -9.33 -8.26 -14.03
CA PRO A 308 -9.17 -8.91 -15.32
C PRO A 308 -10.24 -8.43 -16.32
N GLU A 309 -9.97 -8.60 -17.62
CA GLU A 309 -10.98 -8.44 -18.67
C GLU A 309 -12.07 -9.51 -18.56
N ALA A 310 -13.30 -9.20 -18.99
CA ALA A 310 -14.43 -10.14 -18.92
C ALA A 310 -14.17 -11.46 -19.66
N THR A 311 -13.39 -11.38 -20.75
CA THR A 311 -13.03 -12.51 -21.60
C THR A 311 -11.83 -13.31 -21.09
N TYR A 312 -11.11 -12.80 -20.09
CA TYR A 312 -9.94 -13.48 -19.54
C TYR A 312 -10.37 -14.77 -18.84
N LYS A 313 -9.62 -15.85 -19.10
CA LYS A 313 -9.84 -17.14 -18.46
C LYS A 313 -8.58 -17.53 -17.72
N PHE A 314 -8.71 -17.79 -16.42
CA PHE A 314 -7.68 -18.43 -15.63
C PHE A 314 -7.72 -19.95 -15.90
N PRO A 315 -6.69 -20.54 -16.52
CA PRO A 315 -6.67 -21.96 -16.80
C PRO A 315 -6.77 -22.82 -15.53
N PRO A 316 -7.31 -24.05 -15.62
CA PRO A 316 -7.17 -25.04 -14.57
C PRO A 316 -5.70 -25.24 -14.18
N ASN A 317 -5.44 -25.54 -12.92
CA ASN A 317 -4.11 -25.63 -12.32
C ASN A 317 -3.30 -24.34 -12.26
N SER A 318 -3.84 -23.19 -12.67
CA SER A 318 -3.20 -21.90 -12.42
C SER A 318 -2.99 -21.67 -10.92
N GLU A 319 -1.78 -21.24 -10.59
CA GLU A 319 -1.38 -20.88 -9.23
C GLU A 319 -2.11 -19.60 -8.79
N MET A 320 -2.71 -19.66 -7.61
CA MET A 320 -3.48 -18.59 -7.00
C MET A 320 -3.02 -18.38 -5.58
N VAL A 321 -3.28 -17.18 -5.05
CA VAL A 321 -3.11 -16.88 -3.64
C VAL A 321 -4.40 -16.31 -3.08
N VAL A 322 -4.85 -16.88 -1.96
CA VAL A 322 -5.92 -16.36 -1.14
C VAL A 322 -5.33 -15.74 0.13
N THR A 323 -5.90 -14.63 0.59
CA THR A 323 -5.45 -13.94 1.80
C THR A 323 -6.62 -13.50 2.67
N GLY A 324 -6.40 -13.47 3.98
CA GLY A 324 -7.40 -13.00 4.93
C GLY A 324 -7.05 -13.25 6.39
N TRP A 325 -7.97 -12.87 7.28
CA TRP A 325 -7.87 -13.04 8.73
C TRP A 325 -8.92 -14.03 9.26
N GLY A 326 -9.37 -14.93 8.39
CA GLY A 326 -10.26 -16.01 8.76
C GLY A 326 -9.62 -17.03 9.69
N THR A 327 -10.45 -17.88 10.27
CA THR A 327 -10.03 -18.89 11.23
C THR A 327 -9.06 -19.90 10.61
N LEU A 328 -7.98 -20.25 11.31
CA LEU A 328 -6.96 -21.18 10.79
C LEU A 328 -7.45 -22.64 10.66
N LYS A 329 -8.62 -22.93 11.22
CA LYS A 329 -9.35 -24.21 11.18
C LYS A 329 -10.82 -23.92 11.46
N SER A 330 -11.72 -24.82 11.07
CA SER A 330 -13.15 -24.73 11.39
C SER A 330 -13.37 -24.45 12.88
N ASP A 331 -14.24 -23.48 13.19
CA ASP A 331 -14.56 -23.01 14.54
C ASP A 331 -13.34 -22.57 15.39
N GLY A 332 -12.25 -22.22 14.71
CA GLY A 332 -11.02 -21.73 15.32
C GLY A 332 -11.08 -20.25 15.71
N LYS A 333 -9.93 -19.71 16.16
CA LYS A 333 -9.75 -18.27 16.37
C LYS A 333 -9.19 -17.63 15.10
N SER A 334 -9.68 -16.44 14.78
CA SER A 334 -9.07 -15.58 13.75
C SER A 334 -7.69 -15.10 14.20
N PRO A 335 -6.67 -15.17 13.34
CA PRO A 335 -5.36 -14.60 13.60
C PRO A 335 -5.41 -13.06 13.54
N ASN A 336 -4.53 -12.40 14.30
CA ASN A 336 -4.39 -10.95 14.22
C ASN A 336 -3.59 -10.50 12.99
N ILE A 337 -2.61 -11.30 12.58
CA ILE A 337 -1.76 -11.07 11.41
C ILE A 337 -2.38 -11.70 10.17
N LEU A 338 -2.36 -10.96 9.06
CA LEU A 338 -2.88 -11.40 7.77
C LEU A 338 -2.22 -12.72 7.36
N GLN A 339 -3.03 -13.68 6.91
CA GLN A 339 -2.55 -14.95 6.39
C GLN A 339 -2.57 -14.96 4.86
N LYS A 340 -1.74 -15.82 4.27
CA LYS A 340 -1.74 -16.16 2.86
C LYS A 340 -1.71 -17.67 2.64
N GLY A 341 -2.45 -18.15 1.65
CA GLY A 341 -2.50 -19.55 1.24
C GLY A 341 -2.34 -19.68 -0.28
N SER A 342 -1.43 -20.55 -0.72
CA SER A 342 -1.31 -20.89 -2.15
C SER A 342 -2.28 -22.01 -2.51
N VAL A 343 -3.09 -21.79 -3.53
CA VAL A 343 -4.10 -22.73 -4.02
C VAL A 343 -4.07 -22.81 -5.55
N LYS A 344 -4.79 -23.77 -6.15
CA LYS A 344 -4.87 -23.94 -7.60
C LYS A 344 -6.30 -23.88 -8.08
N ILE A 345 -6.51 -23.32 -9.28
CA ILE A 345 -7.83 -23.38 -9.93
C ILE A 345 -8.20 -24.84 -10.22
N ILE A 346 -9.41 -25.19 -9.82
CA ILE A 346 -10.05 -26.46 -10.16
C ILE A 346 -11.17 -26.13 -11.16
N ASP A 347 -11.20 -26.85 -12.27
CA ASP A 347 -12.22 -26.62 -13.28
C ASP A 347 -13.62 -26.98 -12.76
N ASN A 348 -14.65 -26.27 -13.24
CA ASN A 348 -16.02 -26.45 -12.74
C ASN A 348 -16.55 -27.87 -12.95
N LYS A 349 -16.09 -28.61 -13.97
CA LYS A 349 -16.54 -30.00 -14.18
C LYS A 349 -16.03 -30.92 -13.07
N THR A 350 -14.76 -30.80 -12.70
CA THR A 350 -14.17 -31.52 -11.56
C THR A 350 -14.83 -31.10 -10.25
N CYS A 351 -15.02 -29.79 -10.05
CA CYS A 351 -15.65 -29.26 -8.84
C CYS A 351 -17.11 -29.69 -8.68
N ASN A 352 -17.83 -29.87 -9.79
CA ASN A 352 -19.19 -30.40 -9.83
C ASN A 352 -19.28 -31.92 -9.94
N SER A 353 -18.17 -32.65 -9.79
CA SER A 353 -18.24 -34.11 -9.72
C SER A 353 -19.09 -34.55 -8.52
N GLY A 354 -19.71 -35.73 -8.60
CA GLY A 354 -20.57 -36.24 -7.53
C GLY A 354 -19.84 -36.45 -6.18
N LYS A 355 -18.50 -36.49 -6.18
CA LYS A 355 -17.68 -36.58 -4.96
C LYS A 355 -17.39 -35.23 -4.32
N ALA A 356 -17.59 -34.13 -5.05
CA ALA A 356 -17.33 -32.77 -4.60
C ALA A 356 -18.65 -32.03 -4.34
N TYR A 357 -19.07 -31.16 -5.26
CA TYR A 357 -20.29 -30.35 -5.11
C TYR A 357 -21.48 -30.81 -5.95
N GLY A 358 -21.34 -31.87 -6.76
CA GLY A 358 -22.51 -32.53 -7.37
C GLY A 358 -23.40 -31.65 -8.26
N GLY A 359 -22.85 -30.59 -8.87
CA GLY A 359 -23.58 -29.75 -9.83
C GLY A 359 -23.98 -28.36 -9.32
N VAL A 360 -23.76 -28.03 -8.04
CA VAL A 360 -24.21 -26.74 -7.48
C VAL A 360 -23.31 -25.54 -7.85
N VAL A 361 -22.09 -25.77 -8.35
CA VAL A 361 -21.16 -24.68 -8.72
C VAL A 361 -21.54 -24.13 -10.09
N THR A 362 -22.07 -22.92 -10.12
CA THR A 362 -22.60 -22.26 -11.32
C THR A 362 -21.49 -21.60 -12.16
N PRO A 363 -21.79 -21.10 -13.39
CA PRO A 363 -20.79 -20.38 -14.21
C PRO A 363 -20.24 -19.11 -13.56
N GLY A 364 -21.04 -18.44 -12.72
CA GLY A 364 -20.63 -17.27 -11.93
C GLY A 364 -19.70 -17.62 -10.77
N MET A 365 -19.42 -18.90 -10.54
CA MET A 365 -18.53 -19.40 -9.51
C MET A 365 -17.29 -20.07 -10.12
N LEU A 366 -16.22 -20.14 -9.34
CA LEU A 366 -15.03 -20.93 -9.62
C LEU A 366 -14.58 -21.64 -8.35
N CYS A 367 -13.81 -22.71 -8.50
CA CYS A 367 -13.22 -23.42 -7.37
C CYS A 367 -11.71 -23.25 -7.36
N ALA A 368 -11.14 -23.14 -6.17
CA ALA A 368 -9.70 -23.18 -5.98
C ALA A 368 -9.33 -23.92 -4.70
N GLY A 369 -8.25 -24.68 -4.74
CA GLY A 369 -7.80 -25.49 -3.61
C GLY A 369 -7.07 -26.73 -4.08
N PHE A 370 -7.16 -27.79 -3.27
CA PHE A 370 -6.67 -29.12 -3.59
C PHE A 370 -7.75 -30.13 -3.21
N LEU A 371 -7.98 -31.14 -4.06
CA LEU A 371 -8.99 -32.16 -3.78
C LEU A 371 -8.59 -33.05 -2.59
N GLU A 372 -7.32 -33.11 -2.25
CA GLU A 372 -6.83 -33.79 -1.06
C GLU A 372 -7.08 -32.98 0.24
N GLY A 373 -7.69 -31.79 0.15
CA GLY A 373 -7.77 -30.82 1.24
C GLY A 373 -6.45 -30.06 1.41
N ARG A 374 -6.10 -29.66 2.64
CA ARG A 374 -4.87 -28.94 3.05
C ARG A 374 -5.03 -27.41 3.18
N VAL A 375 -5.04 -26.68 2.07
CA VAL A 375 -5.05 -25.21 2.08
C VAL A 375 -6.37 -24.73 1.51
N ASP A 376 -7.06 -23.88 2.27
CA ASP A 376 -8.38 -23.36 1.95
C ASP A 376 -8.61 -22.00 2.62
N ALA A 377 -9.60 -21.26 2.13
CA ALA A 377 -10.17 -20.13 2.86
C ALA A 377 -11.13 -20.65 3.94
N CYS A 378 -11.39 -19.84 4.97
CA CYS A 378 -12.21 -20.27 6.10
C CYS A 378 -13.09 -19.14 6.65
N GLN A 379 -13.79 -19.38 7.77
CA GLN A 379 -14.72 -18.39 8.32
C GLN A 379 -14.00 -17.07 8.63
N GLY A 380 -14.49 -15.96 8.08
CA GLY A 380 -13.88 -14.62 8.17
C GLY A 380 -13.06 -14.22 6.94
N ASP A 381 -12.63 -15.16 6.09
CA ASP A 381 -11.96 -14.83 4.83
C ASP A 381 -12.93 -14.38 3.74
N SER A 382 -14.24 -14.64 3.91
CA SER A 382 -15.33 -14.20 3.04
C SER A 382 -15.15 -12.77 2.52
N GLY A 383 -15.34 -12.57 1.22
CA GLY A 383 -15.13 -11.28 0.56
C GLY A 383 -13.67 -10.92 0.27
N GLY A 384 -12.71 -11.69 0.82
CA GLY A 384 -11.29 -11.55 0.56
C GLY A 384 -10.89 -11.93 -0.88
N PRO A 385 -9.70 -11.52 -1.32
CA PRO A 385 -9.21 -11.76 -2.67
C PRO A 385 -8.75 -13.20 -2.90
N LEU A 386 -9.05 -13.73 -4.08
CA LEU A 386 -8.27 -14.78 -4.75
C LEU A 386 -7.55 -14.15 -5.95
N VAL A 387 -6.22 -14.11 -5.91
CA VAL A 387 -5.41 -13.39 -6.92
C VAL A 387 -4.42 -14.30 -7.64
N SER A 388 -4.12 -13.95 -8.88
CA SER A 388 -3.11 -14.61 -9.72
C SER A 388 -2.10 -13.59 -10.26
N GLU A 389 -0.85 -14.00 -10.39
CA GLU A 389 0.22 -13.21 -11.01
C GLU A 389 0.28 -13.50 -12.51
N ASP A 390 0.36 -12.44 -13.33
CA ASP A 390 0.59 -12.57 -14.76
C ASP A 390 2.09 -12.72 -15.08
N SER A 391 2.41 -12.98 -16.35
CA SER A 391 3.80 -13.09 -16.82
C SER A 391 4.67 -11.83 -16.62
N LYS A 392 4.05 -10.69 -16.35
CA LYS A 392 4.72 -9.39 -16.14
C LYS A 392 4.83 -9.03 -14.64
N GLY A 393 4.36 -9.90 -13.74
CA GLY A 393 4.41 -9.69 -12.29
C GLY A 393 3.26 -8.84 -11.73
N PHE A 394 2.19 -8.61 -12.51
CA PHE A 394 0.98 -7.92 -12.04
C PHE A 394 -0.04 -8.92 -11.50
N TRP A 395 -0.66 -8.56 -10.39
CA TRP A 395 -1.63 -9.39 -9.69
C TRP A 395 -3.06 -9.00 -10.03
N PHE A 396 -3.83 -9.97 -10.51
CA PHE A 396 -5.22 -9.83 -10.93
C PHE A 396 -6.16 -10.55 -9.98
N LEU A 397 -7.28 -9.90 -9.64
CA LEU A 397 -8.34 -10.47 -8.83
C LEU A 397 -9.15 -11.48 -9.67
N ALA A 398 -8.89 -12.77 -9.46
CA ALA A 398 -9.54 -13.87 -10.17
C ALA A 398 -10.90 -14.21 -9.55
N GLY A 399 -10.98 -14.17 -8.22
CA GLY A 399 -12.21 -14.46 -7.50
C GLY A 399 -12.32 -13.78 -6.14
N ILE A 400 -13.49 -13.93 -5.52
CA ILE A 400 -13.83 -13.40 -4.19
C ILE A 400 -14.21 -14.59 -3.33
N VAL A 401 -13.63 -14.72 -2.13
CA VAL A 401 -13.97 -15.81 -1.20
C VAL A 401 -15.47 -15.77 -0.91
N SER A 402 -16.17 -16.88 -1.15
CA SER A 402 -17.64 -16.92 -1.06
C SER A 402 -18.12 -17.99 -0.07
N TRP A 403 -17.88 -19.28 -0.35
CA TRP A 403 -18.36 -20.38 0.50
C TRP A 403 -17.53 -21.67 0.33
N GLY A 404 -17.80 -22.65 1.19
CA GLY A 404 -17.18 -23.97 1.18
C GLY A 404 -17.88 -24.91 2.18
N ASP A 405 -17.65 -26.22 2.05
CA ASP A 405 -18.12 -27.18 3.06
C ASP A 405 -17.03 -27.31 4.11
N GLU A 406 -17.25 -26.66 5.26
CA GLU A 406 -16.20 -26.44 6.26
C GLU A 406 -14.93 -25.83 5.63
N CYS A 407 -13.74 -26.15 6.14
CA CYS A 407 -12.47 -25.64 5.62
C CYS A 407 -11.48 -26.78 5.42
N ALA A 408 -10.82 -26.79 4.25
CA ALA A 408 -9.71 -27.69 3.92
C ALA A 408 -10.05 -29.20 3.95
N LEU A 409 -11.33 -29.55 3.78
CA LEU A 409 -11.78 -30.93 3.71
C LEU A 409 -11.45 -31.59 2.35
N PRO A 410 -11.16 -32.91 2.32
CA PRO A 410 -11.00 -33.64 1.08
C PRO A 410 -12.26 -33.56 0.18
N ASN A 411 -12.05 -33.36 -1.11
CA ASN A 411 -13.05 -33.14 -2.17
C ASN A 411 -13.95 -31.91 -1.98
N LYS A 412 -13.66 -31.02 -1.02
CA LYS A 412 -14.44 -29.81 -0.75
C LYS A 412 -13.55 -28.57 -0.90
N PRO A 413 -13.10 -28.24 -2.13
CA PRO A 413 -12.29 -27.06 -2.34
C PRO A 413 -13.11 -25.77 -2.14
N GLY A 414 -12.48 -24.69 -1.68
CA GLY A 414 -13.14 -23.39 -1.59
C GLY A 414 -13.81 -22.94 -2.89
N VAL A 415 -14.99 -22.35 -2.76
CA VAL A 415 -15.77 -21.78 -3.85
C VAL A 415 -15.73 -20.26 -3.78
N TYR A 416 -15.47 -19.65 -4.92
CA TYR A 416 -15.23 -18.23 -5.08
C TYR A 416 -16.16 -17.66 -6.14
N THR A 417 -16.59 -16.42 -5.95
CA THR A 417 -17.30 -15.67 -6.99
C THR A 417 -16.33 -15.34 -8.12
N ARG A 418 -16.66 -15.68 -9.37
CA ARG A 418 -15.79 -15.50 -10.55
C ARG A 418 -15.83 -14.06 -11.03
N VAL A 419 -14.77 -13.28 -10.78
CA VAL A 419 -14.73 -11.84 -11.07
C VAL A 419 -14.92 -11.52 -12.55
N THR A 420 -14.38 -12.35 -13.46
CA THR A 420 -14.53 -12.15 -14.91
C THR A 420 -15.98 -12.25 -15.38
N TYR A 421 -16.82 -13.05 -14.69
CA TYR A 421 -18.24 -13.17 -14.98
C TYR A 421 -19.02 -11.90 -14.62
N TYR A 422 -18.62 -11.19 -13.56
CA TYR A 422 -19.27 -9.98 -13.07
C TYR A 422 -18.59 -8.69 -13.55
N ARG A 423 -17.71 -8.77 -14.54
CA ARG A 423 -16.89 -7.62 -14.96
C ARG A 423 -17.71 -6.44 -15.44
N ASP A 424 -18.77 -6.70 -16.20
CA ASP A 424 -19.70 -5.68 -16.71
C ASP A 424 -20.54 -5.08 -15.58
N TRP A 425 -20.94 -5.91 -14.61
CA TRP A 425 -21.64 -5.44 -13.42
C TRP A 425 -20.75 -4.49 -12.60
N ILE A 426 -19.48 -4.87 -12.36
CA ILE A 426 -18.49 -4.01 -11.67
C ILE A 426 -18.35 -2.67 -12.40
N MET A 427 -18.20 -2.69 -13.73
CA MET A 427 -18.12 -1.48 -14.56
C MET A 427 -19.39 -0.62 -14.40
N SER A 428 -20.58 -1.23 -14.43
CA SER A 428 -21.86 -0.50 -14.31
C SER A 428 -22.03 0.21 -12.97
N LYS A 429 -21.43 -0.30 -11.89
CA LYS A 429 -21.55 0.28 -10.53
C LYS A 429 -20.44 1.26 -10.19
N THR A 430 -19.24 1.05 -10.73
CA THR A 430 -18.03 1.75 -10.29
C THR A 430 -17.38 2.61 -11.37
N GLY A 431 -17.67 2.34 -12.64
CA GLY A 431 -16.99 2.94 -13.80
C GLY A 431 -15.56 2.43 -14.02
N LEU A 432 -15.15 1.35 -13.34
CA LEU A 432 -13.81 0.74 -13.42
C LEU A 432 -13.75 -0.40 -14.41
#